data_AF-A0A2J6IB48-F1
#
_entry.id   AF-A0A2J6IB48-F1
#
_cell.length_a   1.000
_cell.length_b   1.000
_cell.length_c   1.000
_cell.angle_alpha   90.00
_cell.angle_beta   90.00
_cell.angle_gamma   90.00
#
_symmetry.space_group_name_H-M   'P 1'
#
loop_
_entity.id
_entity.type
_entity.pdbx_description
1 polymer ?
#
loop_
_entity_poly.entity_id
_entity_poly.type
_entity_poly.pdbx_seq_one_letter_code
_entity_poly.pdbx_strand_id
1 'polypeptide(L)'
;MQIKQILALFILLYLWNISANCQNEIKLTAEEIEAYTQQSKQMVSYLEGTLNFLGDPNEVASEKDIIINESYTKVFVNDEVQIEDDLDENREIALSKDVQAYLKDIDFFYKNVSFTYE
;
A
#
# COMPACT_ATOMS: atom_id res chain seq x y z
N MET A 1 28.72 -49.83 1.11
CA MET A 1 29.16 -48.46 1.40
C MET A 1 28.06 -47.42 1.13
N GLN A 2 27.28 -47.58 0.06
CA GLN A 2 26.26 -46.63 -0.39
C GLN A 2 25.03 -46.48 0.55
N ILE A 3 24.51 -47.55 1.15
CA ILE A 3 23.33 -47.48 2.05
C ILE A 3 23.61 -46.66 3.32
N LYS A 4 24.81 -46.78 3.90
CA LYS A 4 25.20 -46.01 5.09
C LYS A 4 25.34 -44.52 4.78
N GLN A 5 25.80 -44.17 3.58
CA GLN A 5 25.91 -42.79 3.10
C GLN A 5 24.53 -42.17 2.84
N ILE A 6 23.60 -42.94 2.26
CA ILE A 6 22.20 -42.52 2.06
C ILE A 6 21.52 -42.27 3.41
N LEU A 7 21.68 -43.17 4.39
CA LEU A 7 21.17 -42.97 5.75
C LEU A 7 21.77 -41.73 6.43
N ALA A 8 23.08 -41.51 6.29
CA ALA A 8 23.73 -40.32 6.82
C ALA A 8 23.20 -39.03 6.17
N LEU A 9 22.91 -39.05 4.86
CA LEU A 9 22.32 -37.93 4.14
C LEU A 9 20.89 -37.62 4.61
N PHE A 10 20.06 -38.65 4.83
CA PHE A 10 18.72 -38.48 5.40
C PHE A 10 18.75 -37.89 6.81
N ILE A 11 19.69 -38.33 7.64
CA ILE A 11 19.89 -37.78 8.99
C ILE A 11 20.36 -36.32 8.91
N LEU A 12 21.28 -35.99 8.00
CA LEU A 12 21.79 -34.63 7.80
C LEU A 12 20.67 -33.68 7.34
N LEU A 13 19.80 -34.12 6.43
CA LEU A 13 18.65 -33.36 5.95
C LEU A 13 17.60 -33.15 7.05
N TYR A 14 17.40 -34.15 7.92
CA TYR A 14 16.51 -34.02 9.08
C TYR A 14 17.03 -33.01 10.10
N LEU A 15 18.36 -32.96 10.31
CA LEU A 15 19.01 -32.02 11.22
C LEU A 15 19.03 -30.58 10.69
N TRP A 16 19.00 -30.37 9.36
CA TRP A 16 18.94 -29.04 8.74
C TRP A 16 17.59 -28.33 8.96
N ASN A 17 16.52 -29.08 9.22
CA ASN A 17 15.18 -28.53 9.43
C ASN A 17 14.94 -27.97 10.86
N ILE A 18 15.90 -28.08 11.78
CA ILE A 18 15.72 -27.66 13.18
C ILE A 18 15.91 -26.14 13.35
N SER A 19 16.50 -25.44 12.38
CA SER A 19 16.54 -23.97 12.33
C SER A 19 15.26 -23.37 11.75
N ALA A 20 14.11 -23.77 12.29
CA ALA A 20 12.88 -23.00 12.16
C ALA A 20 12.95 -21.85 13.18
N ASN A 21 13.43 -20.68 12.74
CA ASN A 21 13.26 -19.45 13.49
C ASN A 21 11.77 -19.14 13.57
N CYS A 22 11.11 -19.66 14.62
CA CYS A 22 9.77 -19.24 14.98
C CYS A 22 9.80 -17.72 15.17
N GLN A 23 8.89 -17.01 14.54
CA GLN A 23 8.79 -15.56 14.66
C GLN A 23 8.64 -15.21 16.15
N ASN A 24 9.55 -14.39 16.67
CA ASN A 24 9.35 -13.80 18.00
C ASN A 24 8.03 -13.02 17.93
N GLU A 25 7.07 -13.39 18.76
CA GLU A 25 5.80 -12.67 18.90
C GLU A 25 6.14 -11.23 19.33
N ILE A 26 6.09 -10.28 18.40
CA ILE A 26 6.28 -8.86 18.70
C ILE A 26 5.05 -8.43 19.49
N LYS A 27 5.16 -8.42 20.83
CA LYS A 27 4.13 -7.87 21.71
C LYS A 27 4.32 -6.37 21.81
N LEU A 28 3.51 -5.65 21.05
CA LEU A 28 3.42 -4.20 21.17
C LEU A 28 2.88 -3.81 22.55
N THR A 29 3.48 -2.79 23.15
CA THR A 29 2.97 -2.13 24.34
C THR A 29 1.69 -1.36 24.01
N ALA A 30 0.88 -1.05 25.03
CA ALA A 30 -0.33 -0.24 24.84
C ALA A 30 0.01 1.15 24.26
N GLU A 31 1.14 1.73 24.65
CA GLU A 31 1.64 3.01 24.14
C GLU A 31 2.02 2.92 22.66
N GLU A 32 2.72 1.85 22.24
CA GLU A 32 3.04 1.62 20.82
C GLU A 32 1.77 1.40 19.98
N ILE A 33 0.80 0.65 20.49
CA ILE A 33 -0.49 0.44 19.82
C ILE A 33 -1.20 1.78 19.62
N GLU A 34 -1.26 2.62 20.66
CA GLU A 34 -1.86 3.95 20.59
C GLU A 34 -1.11 4.83 19.58
N ALA A 35 0.22 4.86 19.64
CA ALA A 35 1.04 5.65 18.73
C ALA A 35 0.86 5.24 17.26
N TYR A 36 0.86 3.94 16.96
CA TYR A 36 0.62 3.45 15.59
C TYR A 36 -0.82 3.67 15.14
N THR A 37 -1.79 3.59 16.05
CA THR A 37 -3.18 3.92 15.74
C THR A 37 -3.30 5.38 15.32
N GLN A 38 -2.68 6.31 16.06
CA GLN A 38 -2.70 7.73 15.69
C GLN A 38 -1.97 8.00 14.38
N GLN A 39 -0.81 7.38 14.15
CA GLN A 39 -0.08 7.50 12.89
C GLN A 39 -0.91 6.98 11.70
N SER A 40 -1.56 5.83 11.86
CA SER A 40 -2.41 5.24 10.81
C SER A 40 -3.58 6.17 10.47
N LYS A 41 -4.25 6.72 11.48
CA LYS A 41 -5.33 7.70 11.29
C LYS A 41 -4.85 8.93 10.53
N GLN A 42 -3.70 9.49 10.92
CA GLN A 42 -3.12 10.63 10.23
C GLN A 42 -2.81 10.34 8.76
N MET A 43 -2.28 9.16 8.44
CA MET A 43 -2.01 8.74 7.07
C MET A 43 -3.30 8.61 6.25
N VAL A 44 -4.35 7.99 6.81
CA VAL A 44 -5.65 7.86 6.15
C VAL A 44 -6.31 9.21 5.94
N SER A 45 -6.31 10.09 6.95
CA SER A 45 -6.87 11.46 6.82
C SER A 45 -6.09 12.29 5.79
N TYR A 46 -4.77 12.10 5.68
CA TYR A 46 -3.98 12.78 4.66
C TYR A 46 -4.31 12.29 3.25
N LEU A 47 -4.47 10.97 3.08
CA LEU A 47 -4.95 10.39 1.82
C LEU A 47 -6.34 10.93 1.46
N GLU A 48 -7.28 10.93 2.41
CA GLU A 48 -8.63 11.47 2.24
C GLU A 48 -8.61 12.91 1.73
N GLY A 49 -7.89 13.79 2.43
CA GLY A 49 -7.80 15.20 2.05
C GLY A 49 -7.16 15.38 0.68
N THR A 50 -6.16 14.55 0.34
CA THR A 50 -5.51 14.57 -0.98
C THR A 50 -6.50 14.19 -2.09
N LEU A 51 -7.26 13.11 -1.90
CA LEU A 51 -8.24 12.65 -2.89
C LEU A 51 -9.40 13.63 -3.06
N ASN A 52 -9.90 14.21 -1.96
CA ASN A 52 -10.93 15.23 -1.98
C ASN A 52 -10.46 16.49 -2.71
N PHE A 53 -9.24 16.95 -2.42
CA PHE A 53 -8.65 18.11 -3.11
C PHE A 53 -8.49 17.87 -4.61
N LEU A 54 -8.01 16.69 -5.01
CA LEU A 54 -7.90 16.33 -6.42
C LEU A 54 -9.26 16.23 -7.11
N GLY A 55 -10.29 15.71 -6.43
CA GLY A 55 -11.64 15.57 -6.97
C GLY A 55 -12.53 16.82 -6.91
N ASP A 56 -12.09 17.92 -6.29
CA ASP A 56 -12.86 19.16 -6.21
C ASP A 56 -12.63 20.03 -7.48
N PRO A 57 -13.66 20.31 -8.28
CA PRO A 57 -13.52 21.10 -9.51
C PRO A 57 -13.20 22.58 -9.26
N ASN A 58 -13.30 23.07 -8.01
CA ASN A 58 -13.01 24.45 -7.65
C ASN A 58 -11.54 24.68 -7.24
N GLU A 59 -10.79 23.60 -7.01
CA GLU A 59 -9.38 23.68 -6.63
C GLU A 59 -8.48 24.09 -7.80
N VAL A 60 -7.34 24.71 -7.48
CA VAL A 60 -6.44 25.27 -8.49
C VAL A 60 -5.70 24.15 -9.23
N ALA A 61 -5.85 24.09 -10.56
CA ALA A 61 -5.25 23.05 -11.40
C ALA A 61 -3.72 22.88 -11.19
N SER A 62 -2.98 23.99 -11.01
CA SER A 62 -1.53 23.91 -10.76
C SER A 62 -1.19 23.27 -9.42
N GLU A 63 -2.05 23.40 -8.41
CA GLU A 63 -1.84 22.76 -7.11
C GLU A 63 -2.12 21.25 -7.20
N LYS A 64 -3.12 20.85 -7.98
CA LYS A 64 -3.37 19.44 -8.31
C LYS A 64 -2.17 18.82 -9.04
N ASP A 65 -1.59 19.53 -10.01
CA ASP A 65 -0.39 19.09 -10.73
C ASP A 65 0.81 18.88 -9.80
N ILE A 66 1.00 19.74 -8.80
CA ILE A 66 2.07 19.56 -7.78
C ILE A 66 1.82 18.28 -6.97
N ILE A 67 0.56 17.99 -6.60
CA ILE A 67 0.23 16.76 -5.89
C ILE A 67 0.56 15.55 -6.74
N ILE A 68 0.07 15.52 -7.99
CA ILE A 68 0.22 14.39 -8.91
C ILE A 68 1.69 14.11 -9.25
N ASN A 69 2.52 15.15 -9.40
CA ASN A 69 3.88 14.98 -9.92
C ASN A 69 4.98 15.07 -8.86
N GLU A 70 4.75 15.77 -7.76
CA GLU A 70 5.81 16.09 -6.79
C GLU A 70 5.51 15.59 -5.38
N SER A 71 4.25 15.69 -4.92
CA SER A 71 3.88 15.36 -3.54
C SER A 71 3.29 13.96 -3.34
N TYR A 72 3.05 13.18 -4.41
CA TYR A 72 2.44 11.86 -4.32
C TYR A 72 3.21 10.89 -3.40
N THR A 73 4.52 11.08 -3.24
CA THR A 73 5.39 10.26 -2.37
C THR A 73 5.08 10.39 -0.88
N LYS A 74 4.25 11.36 -0.49
CA LYS A 74 3.73 11.49 0.88
C LYS A 74 2.66 10.43 1.21
N VAL A 75 2.07 9.81 0.17
CA VAL A 75 1.07 8.75 0.29
C VAL A 75 1.62 7.42 -0.23
N PHE A 76 2.26 7.45 -1.40
CA PHE A 76 2.73 6.25 -2.11
C PHE A 76 4.23 6.10 -1.98
N VAL A 77 4.71 4.85 -1.98
CA VAL A 77 6.15 4.55 -1.84
C VAL A 77 6.96 5.15 -2.99
N ASN A 78 6.47 5.02 -4.22
CA ASN A 78 7.05 5.57 -5.44
C ASN A 78 6.01 5.59 -6.57
N ASP A 79 6.40 6.07 -7.75
CA ASP A 79 5.57 6.12 -8.96
C ASP A 79 5.23 4.74 -9.51
N GLU A 80 6.06 3.73 -9.26
CA GLU A 80 5.83 2.35 -9.72
C GLU A 80 4.70 1.62 -9.00
N VAL A 81 4.18 2.15 -7.88
CA VAL A 81 3.03 1.56 -7.17
C VAL A 81 1.85 1.39 -8.13
N GLN A 82 1.31 0.17 -8.15
CA GLN A 82 0.18 -0.20 -8.99
C GLN A 82 -1.12 -0.11 -8.20
N ILE A 83 -2.07 0.67 -8.72
CA ILE A 83 -3.37 0.92 -8.13
C ILE A 83 -4.44 0.40 -9.09
N GLU A 84 -5.41 -0.36 -8.58
CA GLU A 84 -6.55 -0.80 -9.38
C GLU A 84 -7.38 0.41 -9.82
N ASP A 85 -7.67 0.51 -11.11
CA ASP A 85 -8.46 1.59 -11.68
C ASP A 85 -9.95 1.26 -11.56
N ASP A 86 -10.49 1.55 -10.38
CA ASP A 86 -11.88 1.33 -9.98
C ASP A 86 -12.77 2.59 -10.15
N LEU A 87 -12.23 3.65 -10.77
CA LEU A 87 -12.89 4.95 -10.91
C LEU A 87 -13.97 4.99 -11.99
N ASP A 88 -13.95 4.05 -12.95
CA ASP A 88 -14.96 3.92 -14.01
C ASP A 88 -15.86 2.71 -13.76
N GLU A 89 -17.11 2.97 -13.38
CA GLU A 89 -18.12 1.95 -13.07
C GLU A 89 -18.45 1.03 -14.26
N ASN A 90 -18.16 1.45 -15.50
CA ASN A 90 -18.46 0.66 -16.70
C ASN A 90 -17.31 -0.26 -17.11
N ARG A 91 -16.27 -0.36 -16.29
CA ARG A 91 -15.09 -1.16 -16.59
C ARG A 91 -15.38 -2.66 -16.44
N GLU A 92 -15.29 -3.37 -17.56
CA GLU A 92 -15.48 -4.84 -17.58
C GLU A 92 -14.21 -5.62 -17.22
N ILE A 93 -13.02 -5.01 -17.34
CA ILE A 93 -11.72 -5.67 -17.15
C ILE A 93 -10.90 -4.88 -16.13
N ALA A 94 -10.47 -5.57 -15.06
CA ALA A 94 -9.58 -4.99 -14.06
C ALA A 94 -8.26 -4.55 -14.71
N LEU A 95 -7.86 -3.32 -14.41
CA LEU A 95 -6.62 -2.71 -14.89
C LEU A 95 -5.92 -2.03 -13.73
N SER A 96 -4.59 -2.09 -13.73
CA SER A 96 -3.79 -1.36 -12.77
C SER A 96 -3.09 -0.18 -13.45
N LYS A 97 -3.02 0.93 -12.73
CA LYS A 97 -2.35 2.16 -13.15
C LYS A 97 -1.20 2.47 -12.21
N ASP A 98 -0.18 3.14 -12.74
CA ASP A 98 0.80 3.81 -11.90
C ASP A 98 0.15 4.96 -11.10
N VAL A 99 0.86 5.47 -10.10
CA VAL A 99 0.33 6.49 -9.18
C VAL A 99 -0.13 7.73 -9.94
N GLN A 100 0.67 8.21 -10.89
CA GLN A 100 0.39 9.48 -11.55
C GLN A 100 -0.80 9.38 -12.49
N ALA A 101 -0.94 8.26 -13.19
CA ALA A 101 -2.09 7.96 -14.03
C ALA A 101 -3.36 7.90 -13.16
N TYR A 102 -3.35 7.11 -12.08
CA TYR A 102 -4.50 6.99 -11.18
C TYR A 102 -4.92 8.35 -10.58
N LEU A 103 -3.98 9.16 -10.10
CA LEU A 103 -4.29 10.48 -9.52
C LEU A 103 -4.83 11.48 -10.55
N LYS A 104 -4.40 11.41 -11.82
CA LYS A 104 -4.99 12.21 -12.91
C LYS A 104 -6.42 11.80 -13.20
N ASP A 105 -6.69 10.51 -13.14
CA ASP A 105 -8.04 10.01 -13.38
C ASP A 105 -9.00 10.43 -12.26
N ILE A 106 -8.54 10.60 -11.02
CA ILE A 106 -9.35 11.21 -9.96
C ILE A 106 -9.78 12.63 -10.35
N ASP A 107 -8.86 13.51 -10.79
CA ASP A 107 -9.22 14.87 -11.25
C ASP A 107 -10.16 14.87 -12.46
N PHE A 108 -10.05 13.85 -13.32
CA PHE A 108 -10.90 13.73 -14.52
C PHE A 108 -12.30 13.17 -14.24
N PHE A 109 -12.39 12.05 -13.51
CA PHE A 109 -13.64 11.32 -13.29
C PHE A 109 -14.45 11.89 -12.13
N TYR A 110 -13.80 12.41 -11.09
CA TYR A 110 -14.51 12.90 -9.92
C TYR A 110 -14.90 14.36 -10.09
N LYS A 111 -16.21 14.61 -10.06
CA LYS A 111 -16.77 15.96 -10.20
C LYS A 111 -17.23 16.58 -8.89
N ASN A 112 -17.44 15.77 -7.84
CA ASN A 112 -17.83 16.15 -6.49
C ASN A 112 -17.62 14.92 -5.59
N VAL A 113 -16.38 14.62 -5.22
CA VAL A 113 -16.11 13.51 -4.30
C VAL A 113 -15.75 14.04 -2.92
N SER A 114 -16.40 13.45 -1.92
CA SER A 114 -16.14 13.66 -0.51
C SER A 114 -15.96 12.29 0.13
N PHE A 115 -14.71 11.90 0.32
CA PHE A 115 -14.32 10.82 1.18
C PHE A 115 -14.48 11.24 2.64
N THR A 116 -14.99 10.35 3.47
CA THR A 116 -14.98 10.46 4.93
C THR A 116 -14.67 9.07 5.49
N TYR A 117 -13.56 8.95 6.20
CA TYR A 117 -13.15 7.75 6.91
C TYR A 117 -13.27 7.99 8.43
N GLU A 118 -13.86 7.02 9.15
CA GLU A 118 -14.03 7.04 10.62
C GLU A 118 -12.80 6.55 11.40
#